data_AF-A0A645DCZ9-F1
#
_entry.id   AF-A0A645DCZ9-F1
#
_cell.length_a   1.000
_cell.length_b   1.000
_cell.length_c   1.000
_cell.angle_alpha   90.00
_cell.angle_beta   90.00
_cell.angle_gamma   90.00
#
_symmetry.space_group_name_H-M   'P 1'
#
loop_
_entity.id
_entity.type
_entity.pdbx_description
1 polymer ?
#
loop_
_entity_poly.entity_id
_entity_poly.type
_entity_poly.pdbx_seq_one_letter_code
_entity_poly.pdbx_strand_id
1 'polypeptide(L)'
;MELDFRKGRALKALIRRLCFIAFGVGAMANPLDVLNLYNIGVGAFIGLLFGWLFRMFLKGFLGMLNGSFQKEKGKEAIRYAVDSGMLFLSPFALMLLLATFYLNWSMTVPFISAGIMAAGTASAIEMGRLQGRQAIKNTIAASVVSFAYSFIWTLSFPILYRAPSLIEGGVSLVLSLIGGGGL
;
A
#
# COMPACT_ATOMS: atom_id res chain seq x y z
N MET A 1 5.41 -11.06 30.15
CA MET A 1 5.94 -9.94 29.34
C MET A 1 4.73 -9.17 28.81
N GLU A 2 4.35 -8.05 29.43
CA GLU A 2 3.24 -7.23 28.93
C GLU A 2 3.67 -6.56 27.62
N LEU A 3 3.03 -6.92 26.51
CA LEU A 3 3.27 -6.29 25.22
C LEU A 3 2.58 -4.93 25.21
N ASP A 4 3.35 -3.85 25.24
CA ASP A 4 2.83 -2.50 25.00
C ASP A 4 2.44 -2.34 23.52
N PHE A 5 1.15 -2.49 23.25
CA PHE A 5 0.56 -2.34 21.91
C PHE A 5 0.61 -0.90 21.36
N ARG A 6 1.04 0.09 22.15
CA ARG A 6 1.18 1.50 21.75
C ARG A 6 2.62 1.89 21.41
N LYS A 7 3.61 1.08 21.77
CA LYS A 7 5.02 1.38 21.53
C LYS A 7 5.32 1.60 20.04
N GLY A 8 5.86 2.77 19.71
CA GLY A 8 6.27 3.13 18.35
C GLY A 8 5.13 3.33 17.34
N ARG A 9 3.87 3.46 17.80
CA ARG A 9 2.68 3.56 16.92
C ARG A 9 2.79 4.68 15.88
N ALA A 10 3.32 5.85 16.27
CA ALA A 10 3.50 6.99 15.36
C ALA A 10 4.55 6.69 14.29
N LEU A 11 5.71 6.16 14.68
CA LEU A 11 6.79 5.79 13.77
C LEU A 11 6.35 4.71 12.77
N LYS A 12 5.68 3.64 13.26
CA LYS A 12 5.13 2.59 12.39
C LYS A 12 4.12 3.15 11.39
N ALA A 13 3.29 4.10 11.83
CA ALA A 13 2.32 4.74 10.94
C ALA A 13 3.00 5.61 9.88
N LEU A 14 4.07 6.31 10.24
CA LEU A 14 4.86 7.13 9.32
C LEU A 14 5.59 6.27 8.28
N ILE A 15 6.33 5.24 8.71
CA ILE A 15 7.02 4.30 7.82
C ILE A 15 6.05 3.72 6.79
N ARG A 16 4.90 3.24 7.24
CA ARG A 16 3.88 2.69 6.34
C ARG A 16 3.38 3.74 5.33
N ARG A 17 3.07 4.95 5.77
CA ARG A 17 2.62 6.03 4.86
C ARG A 17 3.67 6.30 3.80
N LEU A 18 4.94 6.38 4.20
CA LEU A 18 6.06 6.54 3.27
C LEU A 18 6.17 5.37 2.29
N CYS A 19 6.00 4.13 2.73
CA CYS A 19 6.01 2.96 1.84
C CYS A 19 4.92 3.03 0.77
N PHE A 20 3.71 3.42 1.16
CA PHE A 20 2.60 3.54 0.20
C PHE A 20 2.73 4.73 -0.73
N ILE A 21 3.28 5.86 -0.24
CA ILE A 21 3.65 6.99 -1.10
C ILE A 21 4.69 6.52 -2.12
N ALA A 22 5.74 5.82 -1.69
CA ALA A 22 6.76 5.28 -2.58
C ALA A 22 6.17 4.32 -3.62
N PHE A 23 5.23 3.45 -3.23
CA PHE A 23 4.51 2.56 -4.14
C PHE A 23 3.69 3.31 -5.18
N GLY A 24 2.94 4.33 -4.77
CA GLY A 24 2.13 5.11 -5.68
C GLY A 24 2.96 5.99 -6.62
N VAL A 25 3.99 6.65 -6.10
CA VAL A 25 4.93 7.45 -6.90
C VAL A 25 5.69 6.56 -7.88
N GLY A 26 6.22 5.42 -7.44
CA GLY A 26 6.95 4.49 -8.31
C GLY A 26 6.06 3.85 -9.38
N ALA A 27 4.77 3.66 -9.10
CA ALA A 27 3.81 3.15 -10.08
C ALA A 27 3.41 4.18 -11.14
N MET A 28 3.45 5.47 -10.81
CA MET A 28 3.10 6.57 -11.72
C MET A 28 4.32 7.25 -12.33
N ALA A 29 5.52 6.80 -11.98
CA ALA A 29 6.76 7.35 -12.51
C ALA A 29 6.84 7.07 -14.02
N ASN A 30 7.00 8.14 -14.79
CA ASN A 30 7.26 8.05 -16.21
C ASN A 30 8.78 7.94 -16.43
N PRO A 31 9.30 6.90 -17.10
CA PRO A 31 10.73 6.77 -17.39
C PRO A 31 11.31 7.95 -18.19
N LEU A 32 10.47 8.65 -18.96
CA LEU A 32 10.88 9.81 -19.77
C LEU A 32 10.84 11.13 -18.99
N ASP A 33 10.06 11.20 -17.91
CA ASP A 33 9.95 12.39 -17.05
C ASP A 33 9.66 11.98 -15.60
N VAL A 34 10.73 11.49 -14.96
CA VAL A 34 10.65 10.84 -13.63
C VAL A 34 10.36 11.84 -12.51
N LEU A 35 10.61 13.15 -12.74
CA LEU A 35 10.45 14.22 -11.77
C LEU A 35 9.19 15.07 -11.98
N ASN A 36 8.27 14.60 -12.84
CA ASN A 36 7.00 15.28 -13.02
C ASN A 36 6.23 15.37 -11.69
N LEU A 37 6.13 16.60 -11.16
CA LEU A 37 5.46 16.93 -9.90
C LEU A 37 4.01 16.45 -9.86
N TYR A 38 3.35 16.42 -11.02
CA TYR A 38 1.98 15.94 -11.15
C TYR A 38 1.89 14.42 -10.88
N ASN A 39 2.76 13.64 -11.52
CA ASN A 39 2.83 12.19 -11.33
C ASN A 39 3.20 11.82 -9.89
N ILE A 40 4.10 12.58 -9.28
CA ILE A 40 4.47 12.41 -7.87
C ILE A 40 3.27 12.72 -6.97
N GLY A 41 2.55 13.82 -7.21
CA GLY A 41 1.39 14.22 -6.42
C GLY A 41 0.23 13.22 -6.51
N VAL A 42 -0.16 12.84 -7.71
CA VAL A 42 -1.22 11.86 -7.96
C VAL A 42 -0.80 10.48 -7.45
N GLY A 43 0.43 10.07 -7.72
CA GLY A 43 0.99 8.82 -7.21
C GLY A 43 0.96 8.76 -5.68
N ALA A 44 1.40 9.82 -5.00
CA ALA A 44 1.34 9.89 -3.53
C ALA A 44 -0.10 9.77 -3.00
N PHE A 45 -1.05 10.47 -3.63
CA PHE A 45 -2.47 10.41 -3.24
C PHE A 45 -3.04 9.00 -3.41
N ILE A 46 -2.85 8.40 -4.58
CA ILE A 46 -3.36 7.05 -4.90
C ILE A 46 -2.70 6.01 -4.02
N GLY A 47 -1.38 6.12 -3.81
CA GLY A 47 -0.64 5.25 -2.91
C GLY A 47 -1.21 5.29 -1.49
N LEU A 48 -1.45 6.48 -0.93
CA LEU A 48 -2.07 6.63 0.39
C LEU A 48 -3.48 6.06 0.46
N LEU A 49 -4.31 6.28 -0.56
CA LEU A 49 -5.66 5.73 -0.66
C LEU A 49 -5.63 4.20 -0.67
N PHE A 50 -4.77 3.61 -1.50
CA PHE A 50 -4.56 2.16 -1.53
C PHE A 50 -4.02 1.62 -0.21
N GLY A 51 -3.09 2.31 0.43
CA GLY A 51 -2.55 1.91 1.72
C GLY A 51 -3.57 1.96 2.86
N TRP A 52 -4.48 2.94 2.82
CA TRP A 52 -5.58 3.04 3.76
C TRP A 52 -6.58 1.89 3.58
N LEU A 53 -7.02 1.64 2.34
CA LEU A 53 -7.93 0.54 2.00
C LEU A 53 -7.30 -0.82 2.36
N PHE A 54 -6.05 -1.10 1.98
CA PHE A 54 -5.38 -2.38 2.27
C PHE A 54 -5.37 -2.69 3.76
N ARG A 55 -5.02 -1.68 4.57
CA ARG A 55 -5.02 -1.76 6.01
C ARG A 55 -6.42 -2.02 6.57
N MET A 56 -7.44 -1.37 6.00
CA MET A 56 -8.83 -1.58 6.40
C MET A 56 -9.26 -3.03 6.12
N PHE A 57 -8.97 -3.56 4.94
CA PHE A 57 -9.30 -4.94 4.57
C PHE A 57 -8.58 -5.97 5.45
N LEU A 58 -7.26 -5.84 5.67
CA LEU A 58 -6.51 -6.75 6.53
C LEU A 58 -7.06 -6.77 7.96
N LYS A 59 -7.37 -5.59 8.53
CA LYS A 59 -7.97 -5.51 9.86
C LYS A 59 -9.37 -6.09 9.91
N GLY A 60 -10.18 -5.85 8.88
CA GLY A 60 -11.54 -6.37 8.78
C GLY A 60 -11.54 -7.89 8.73
N PHE A 61 -10.80 -8.48 7.79
CA PHE A 61 -10.74 -9.93 7.61
C PHE A 61 -10.11 -10.65 8.80
N LEU A 62 -8.96 -10.18 9.29
CA LEU A 62 -8.34 -10.78 10.47
C LEU A 62 -9.18 -10.53 11.73
N GLY A 63 -9.91 -9.42 11.80
CA GLY A 63 -10.90 -9.13 12.84
C GLY A 63 -12.03 -10.15 12.88
N MET A 64 -12.70 -10.34 11.75
CA MET A 64 -13.86 -11.25 11.62
C MET A 64 -13.49 -12.69 11.94
N LEU A 65 -12.33 -13.18 11.47
CA LEU A 65 -11.91 -14.56 11.69
C LEU A 65 -11.40 -14.84 13.10
N ASN A 66 -11.02 -13.80 13.83
CA ASN A 66 -10.49 -13.91 15.19
C ASN A 66 -11.41 -13.21 16.20
N GLY A 67 -12.73 -13.26 16.00
CA GLY A 67 -13.70 -12.60 16.86
C GLY A 67 -13.62 -13.02 18.34
N SER A 68 -13.25 -14.28 18.64
CA SER A 68 -12.98 -14.74 20.02
C SER A 68 -11.75 -14.06 20.63
N PHE A 69 -10.63 -14.05 19.90
CA PHE A 69 -9.40 -13.37 20.31
C PHE A 69 -9.58 -11.85 20.44
N GLN A 70 -10.43 -11.26 19.60
CA GLN A 70 -10.78 -9.85 19.67
C GLN A 70 -11.55 -9.51 20.97
N LYS A 71 -12.36 -10.44 21.48
CA LYS A 71 -13.06 -10.29 22.76
C LYS A 71 -12.11 -10.43 23.94
N GLU A 72 -11.09 -11.29 23.85
CA GLU A 72 -10.12 -11.53 24.93
C GLU A 72 -9.02 -10.46 25.03
N LYS A 73 -8.42 -10.07 23.90
CA LYS A 73 -7.25 -9.17 23.85
C LYS A 73 -7.57 -7.79 23.28
N GLY A 74 -8.82 -7.55 22.89
CA GLY A 74 -9.30 -6.29 22.36
C GLY A 74 -8.92 -6.04 20.90
N LYS A 75 -9.55 -5.01 20.30
CA LYS A 75 -9.29 -4.59 18.91
C LYS A 75 -7.87 -4.06 18.69
N GLU A 76 -7.18 -3.65 19.76
CA GLU A 76 -5.81 -3.12 19.68
C GLU A 76 -4.79 -4.21 19.33
N ALA A 77 -4.97 -5.45 19.77
CA ALA A 77 -4.09 -6.56 19.43
C ALA A 77 -4.08 -6.86 17.93
N ILE A 78 -5.27 -6.87 17.31
CA ILE A 78 -5.43 -7.08 15.86
C ILE A 78 -4.80 -5.93 15.08
N ARG A 79 -5.02 -4.69 15.56
CA ARG A 79 -4.40 -3.51 14.97
C ARG A 79 -2.88 -3.56 15.07
N TYR A 80 -2.33 -4.02 16.19
CA TYR A 80 -0.89 -4.16 16.38
C TYR A 80 -0.29 -5.20 15.43
N ALA A 81 -0.94 -6.36 15.28
CA ALA A 81 -0.47 -7.41 14.37
C ALA A 81 -0.40 -6.91 12.92
N VAL A 82 -1.47 -6.25 12.45
CA VAL A 82 -1.49 -5.66 11.09
C VAL A 82 -0.48 -4.52 10.98
N ASP A 83 -0.46 -3.58 11.93
CA ASP A 83 0.44 -2.43 11.85
C ASP A 83 1.93 -2.86 11.91
N SER A 84 2.25 -3.98 12.57
CA SER A 84 3.60 -4.54 12.62
C SER A 84 3.92 -5.36 11.37
N GLY A 85 2.99 -6.17 10.87
CA GLY A 85 3.17 -6.92 9.62
C GLY A 85 3.37 -6.01 8.40
N MET A 86 2.69 -4.86 8.36
CA MET A 86 2.87 -3.87 7.29
C MET A 86 4.26 -3.22 7.26
N LEU A 87 5.10 -3.37 8.29
CA LEU A 87 6.49 -2.88 8.24
C LEU A 87 7.33 -3.66 7.23
N PHE A 88 6.92 -4.89 6.87
CA PHE A 88 7.56 -5.67 5.81
C PHE A 88 7.39 -5.06 4.41
N LEU A 89 6.60 -4.00 4.25
CA LEU A 89 6.56 -3.21 3.00
C LEU A 89 7.87 -2.44 2.75
N SER A 90 8.59 -2.07 3.81
CA SER A 90 9.77 -1.20 3.74
C SER A 90 10.86 -1.67 2.76
N PRO A 91 11.33 -2.93 2.80
CA PRO A 91 12.34 -3.40 1.85
C PRO A 91 11.86 -3.32 0.39
N PHE A 92 10.59 -3.64 0.13
CA PHE A 92 10.02 -3.57 -1.23
C PHE A 92 9.84 -2.15 -1.71
N ALA A 93 9.47 -1.21 -0.83
CA ALA A 93 9.41 0.21 -1.15
C ALA A 93 10.79 0.77 -1.51
N LEU A 94 11.83 0.36 -0.77
CA LEU A 94 13.20 0.74 -1.08
C LEU A 94 13.68 0.14 -2.40
N MET A 95 13.42 -1.14 -2.64
CA MET A 95 13.73 -1.78 -3.93
C MET A 95 13.01 -1.12 -5.10
N LEU A 96 11.74 -0.76 -4.91
CA LEU A 96 10.95 -0.07 -5.92
C LEU A 96 11.57 1.28 -6.29
N LEU A 97 11.92 2.10 -5.30
CA LEU A 97 12.51 3.42 -5.55
C LEU A 97 13.87 3.30 -6.24
N LEU A 98 14.71 2.35 -5.83
CA LEU A 98 15.99 2.10 -6.50
C LEU A 98 15.77 1.63 -7.95
N ALA A 99 14.87 0.69 -8.17
CA ALA A 99 14.56 0.22 -9.52
C ALA A 99 14.02 1.36 -10.42
N THR A 100 13.15 2.21 -9.87
CA THR A 100 12.49 3.27 -10.64
C THR A 100 13.43 4.44 -10.92
N PHE A 101 14.10 4.98 -9.90
CA PHE A 101 14.83 6.25 -9.99
C PHE A 101 16.34 6.09 -10.21
N TYR A 102 16.94 4.99 -9.77
CA TYR A 102 18.38 4.77 -9.94
C TYR A 102 18.68 3.91 -11.17
N LEU A 103 17.88 2.86 -11.39
CA LEU A 103 18.08 1.92 -12.50
C LEU A 103 17.23 2.21 -13.74
N ASN A 104 16.26 3.13 -13.65
CA ASN A 104 15.31 3.46 -14.72
C ASN A 104 14.57 2.23 -15.28
N TRP A 105 14.22 1.28 -14.41
CA TRP A 105 13.47 0.09 -14.81
C TRP A 105 12.01 0.44 -15.09
N SER A 106 11.49 -0.07 -16.21
CA SER A 106 10.09 0.10 -16.61
C SER A 106 9.15 -0.91 -15.94
N MET A 107 9.66 -2.06 -15.48
CA MET A 107 8.86 -3.11 -14.84
C MET A 107 9.05 -3.14 -13.32
N THR A 108 8.33 -2.25 -12.64
CA THR A 108 8.46 -2.03 -11.19
C THR A 108 7.27 -2.58 -10.38
N VAL A 109 6.16 -2.91 -11.07
CA VAL A 109 4.93 -3.49 -10.51
C VAL A 109 5.16 -4.75 -9.63
N PRO A 110 6.06 -5.69 -9.99
CA PRO A 110 6.27 -6.89 -9.18
C PRO A 110 6.69 -6.61 -7.73
N PHE A 111 7.44 -5.52 -7.49
CA PHE A 111 7.86 -5.14 -6.13
C PHE A 111 6.67 -4.76 -5.25
N ILE A 112 5.66 -4.10 -5.82
CA ILE A 112 4.46 -3.68 -5.09
C ILE A 112 3.63 -4.90 -4.71
N SER A 113 3.41 -5.80 -5.66
CA SER A 113 2.69 -7.06 -5.43
C SER A 113 3.39 -7.94 -4.38
N ALA A 114 4.72 -8.12 -4.50
CA ALA A 114 5.50 -8.86 -3.53
C ALA A 114 5.45 -8.23 -2.13
N GLY A 115 5.52 -6.90 -2.04
CA GLY A 115 5.39 -6.17 -0.78
C GLY A 115 4.02 -6.36 -0.13
N ILE A 116 2.94 -6.26 -0.89
CA ILE A 116 1.56 -6.48 -0.41
C ILE A 116 1.41 -7.91 0.14
N MET A 117 1.90 -8.92 -0.59
CA MET A 117 1.87 -10.32 -0.14
C MET A 117 2.72 -10.57 1.12
N ALA A 118 3.92 -9.99 1.18
CA ALA A 118 4.80 -10.10 2.34
C ALA A 118 4.16 -9.46 3.58
N ALA A 119 3.55 -8.29 3.42
CA ALA A 119 2.85 -7.59 4.50
C ALA A 119 1.64 -8.36 5.04
N GLY A 120 0.87 -9.01 4.15
CA GLY A 120 -0.22 -9.90 4.55
C GLY A 120 0.27 -11.09 5.36
N THR A 121 1.25 -11.82 4.82
CA THR A 121 1.85 -12.98 5.49
C THR A 121 2.44 -12.60 6.84
N ALA A 122 3.21 -11.52 6.91
CA ALA A 122 3.78 -11.01 8.16
C ALA A 122 2.70 -10.62 9.18
N SER A 123 1.57 -10.05 8.72
CA SER A 123 0.44 -9.73 9.60
C SER A 123 -0.22 -10.98 10.18
N ALA A 124 -0.32 -12.06 9.40
CA ALA A 124 -0.81 -13.35 9.88
C ALA A 124 0.16 -14.01 10.88
N ILE A 125 1.47 -13.92 10.62
CA ILE A 125 2.52 -14.42 11.53
C ILE A 125 2.48 -13.66 12.86
N GLU A 126 2.43 -12.33 12.83
CA GLU A 126 2.30 -11.52 14.06
C GLU A 126 1.00 -11.82 14.82
N MET A 127 -0.10 -12.07 14.10
CA MET A 127 -1.35 -12.50 14.74
C MET A 127 -1.18 -13.85 15.44
N GLY A 128 -0.56 -14.83 14.77
CA GLY A 128 -0.27 -16.14 15.36
C GLY A 128 0.65 -16.05 16.57
N ARG A 129 1.63 -15.14 16.53
CA ARG A 129 2.52 -14.85 17.66
C ARG A 129 1.75 -14.34 18.88
N LEU A 130 0.78 -13.44 18.67
CA LEU A 130 -0.06 -12.92 19.77
C LEU A 130 -1.04 -13.96 20.33
N GLN A 131 -1.44 -14.94 19.50
CA GLN A 131 -2.34 -16.04 19.88
C GLN A 131 -1.60 -17.22 20.53
N GLY A 132 -0.26 -17.23 20.50
CA GLY A 132 0.55 -18.38 20.94
C GLY A 132 0.45 -19.61 20.02
N ARG A 133 -0.30 -19.51 18.91
CA ARG A 133 -0.39 -20.56 17.88
C ARG A 133 -0.56 -19.93 16.50
N GLN A 134 0.13 -20.47 15.50
CA GLN A 134 -0.09 -20.06 14.12
C GLN A 134 -1.37 -20.69 13.59
N ALA A 135 -2.42 -19.86 13.42
CA ALA A 135 -3.67 -20.33 12.85
C ALA A 135 -3.57 -20.34 11.32
N ILE A 136 -3.67 -21.52 10.71
CA ILE A 136 -3.74 -21.70 9.24
C ILE A 136 -4.83 -20.80 8.64
N LYS A 137 -5.96 -20.63 9.34
CA LYS A 137 -7.06 -19.73 8.95
C LYS A 137 -6.60 -18.27 8.76
N ASN A 138 -5.69 -17.77 9.61
CA ASN A 138 -5.20 -16.39 9.54
C ASN A 138 -4.26 -16.21 8.35
N THR A 139 -3.40 -17.19 8.09
CA THR A 139 -2.52 -17.20 6.92
C THR A 139 -3.34 -17.23 5.63
N ILE A 140 -4.32 -18.14 5.51
CA ILE A 140 -5.19 -18.23 4.33
C ILE A 140 -5.91 -16.90 4.10
N ALA A 141 -6.50 -16.32 5.14
CA ALA A 141 -7.23 -15.07 5.00
C ALA A 141 -6.35 -13.89 4.61
N ALA A 142 -5.19 -13.74 5.24
CA ALA A 142 -4.26 -12.69 4.88
C ALA A 142 -3.73 -12.87 3.45
N SER A 143 -3.48 -14.11 3.02
CA SER A 143 -3.07 -14.42 1.64
C SER A 143 -4.17 -14.11 0.64
N VAL A 144 -5.42 -14.48 0.90
CA VAL A 144 -6.57 -14.18 0.01
C VAL A 144 -6.78 -12.67 -0.11
N VAL A 145 -6.77 -11.95 1.01
CA VAL A 145 -6.87 -10.48 0.99
C VAL A 145 -5.72 -9.88 0.20
N SER A 146 -4.49 -10.30 0.47
CA SER A 146 -3.29 -9.75 -0.20
C SER A 146 -3.25 -10.09 -1.68
N PHE A 147 -3.69 -11.28 -2.06
CA PHE A 147 -3.83 -11.68 -3.46
C PHE A 147 -4.87 -10.84 -4.18
N ALA A 148 -6.09 -10.72 -3.63
CA ALA A 148 -7.13 -9.89 -4.21
C ALA A 148 -6.65 -8.43 -4.36
N TYR A 149 -5.93 -7.94 -3.36
CA TYR A 149 -5.41 -6.58 -3.36
C TYR A 149 -4.29 -6.35 -4.39
N SER A 150 -3.35 -7.29 -4.50
CA SER A 150 -2.31 -7.28 -5.52
C SER A 150 -2.89 -7.40 -6.93
N PHE A 151 -3.95 -8.21 -7.09
CA PHE A 151 -4.66 -8.34 -8.36
C PHE A 151 -5.37 -7.05 -8.74
N ILE A 152 -6.12 -6.43 -7.83
CA ILE A 152 -6.79 -5.13 -8.06
C ILE A 152 -5.76 -4.04 -8.38
N TRP A 153 -4.64 -3.99 -7.66
CA TRP A 153 -3.56 -3.05 -7.94
C TRP A 153 -2.99 -3.23 -9.36
N THR A 154 -2.71 -4.47 -9.75
CA THR A 154 -2.18 -4.79 -11.07
C THR A 154 -3.17 -4.42 -12.18
N LEU A 155 -4.47 -4.68 -11.99
CA LEU A 155 -5.52 -4.27 -12.94
C LEU A 155 -5.75 -2.76 -12.99
N SER A 156 -5.42 -2.04 -11.92
CA SER A 156 -5.51 -0.58 -11.90
C SER A 156 -4.39 0.07 -12.73
N PHE A 157 -3.31 -0.65 -13.02
CA PHE A 157 -2.11 -0.10 -13.64
C PHE A 157 -2.32 0.46 -15.06
N PRO A 158 -3.04 -0.22 -15.99
CA PRO A 158 -3.31 0.35 -17.32
C PRO A 158 -4.13 1.64 -17.26
N ILE A 159 -5.01 1.77 -16.25
CA ILE A 159 -5.82 2.97 -16.02
C ILE A 159 -4.95 4.07 -15.43
N LEU A 160 -4.12 3.72 -14.43
CA LEU A 160 -3.17 4.61 -13.80
C LEU A 160 -2.17 5.16 -14.82
N TYR A 161 -1.61 4.33 -15.70
CA TYR A 161 -0.67 4.78 -16.72
C TYR A 161 -1.27 5.80 -17.71
N ARG A 162 -2.60 5.75 -17.92
CA ARG A 162 -3.34 6.73 -18.75
C ARG A 162 -3.82 7.94 -17.97
N ALA A 163 -3.82 7.91 -16.64
CA ALA A 163 -4.36 8.99 -15.83
C ALA A 163 -3.55 10.29 -15.96
N PRO A 164 -2.19 10.29 -15.99
CA PRO A 164 -1.41 11.51 -16.22
C PRO A 164 -1.76 12.20 -17.53
N SER A 165 -1.79 11.45 -18.64
CA SER A 165 -2.09 12.02 -19.96
C SER A 165 -3.53 12.51 -20.09
N LEU A 166 -4.49 11.81 -19.46
CA LEU A 166 -5.88 12.25 -19.41
C LEU A 166 -6.08 13.49 -18.55
N ILE A 167 -5.29 13.66 -17.48
CA ILE A 167 -5.45 14.81 -16.59
C ILE A 167 -4.64 16.01 -17.10
N GLU A 168 -3.46 15.81 -17.69
CA GLU A 168 -2.77 16.87 -18.45
C GLU A 168 -3.64 17.35 -19.63
N GLY A 169 -4.26 16.41 -20.35
CA GLY A 169 -5.27 16.69 -21.38
C GLY A 169 -6.47 17.46 -20.83
N GLY A 170 -7.04 17.04 -19.69
CA GLY A 170 -8.18 17.73 -19.07
C GLY A 170 -7.84 19.12 -18.53
N VAL A 171 -6.68 19.28 -17.89
CA VAL A 171 -6.22 20.57 -17.35
C VAL A 171 -5.90 21.54 -18.47
N SER A 172 -5.24 21.10 -19.55
CA SER A 172 -5.03 21.94 -20.74
C SER A 172 -6.35 22.34 -21.42
N LEU A 173 -7.36 21.46 -21.42
CA LEU A 173 -8.72 21.77 -21.92
C LEU A 173 -9.44 22.80 -21.03
N VAL A 174 -9.32 22.66 -19.71
CA VAL A 174 -9.91 23.62 -18.77
C VAL A 174 -9.17 24.96 -18.82
N LEU A 175 -7.84 24.95 -18.95
CA LEU A 175 -7.03 26.17 -19.12
C LEU A 175 -7.29 26.83 -20.48
N SER A 176 -7.56 26.09 -21.55
CA SER A 176 -7.94 26.68 -22.84
C SER A 176 -9.37 27.22 -22.84
N LEU A 177 -10.29 26.58 -22.09
CA LEU A 177 -11.64 27.08 -21.87
C LEU A 177 -11.69 28.32 -20.95
N ILE A 178 -10.82 28.39 -19.94
CA ILE A 178 -10.73 29.54 -19.02
C ILE A 178 -9.86 30.67 -19.59
N GLY A 179 -8.84 30.33 -20.39
CA GLY A 179 -7.92 31.28 -21.00
C GLY A 179 -8.50 32.05 -22.19
N GLY A 180 -9.61 31.58 -22.78
CA GLY A 180 -10.16 32.14 -24.01
C GLY A 180 -9.29 31.77 -25.22
N GLY A 181 -9.90 31.23 -26.26
CA GLY A 181 -9.19 30.64 -27.40
C GLY A 181 -8.13 31.55 -28.01
N GLY A 182 -6.94 30.99 -28.23
CA GLY A 182 -5.89 31.56 -29.04
C GLY A 182 -5.19 30.44 -29.79
N LEU A 183 -5.37 30.44 -31.11
CA LEU A 183 -4.45 29.82 -32.08
C LEU A 183 -3.02 30.32 -31.86
#